data_AF-A0A7C3WWE8-F1
#
_entry.id   AF-A0A7C3WWE8-F1
#
_cell.length_a   1.000
_cell.length_b   1.000
_cell.length_c   1.000
_cell.angle_alpha   90.00
_cell.angle_beta   90.00
_cell.angle_gamma   90.00
#
_symmetry.space_group_name_H-M   'P 1'
#
loop_
_entity.id
_entity.type
_entity.pdbx_description
1 polymer ?
#
loop_
_entity_poly.entity_id
_entity_poly.type
_entity_poly.pdbx_seq_one_letter_code
_entity_poly.pdbx_strand_id
1 'polypeptide(L)'
;MIYNIKLHVLTPIHIGCDESYKPTEFVIDSDKNTLIHFNLWQFIEIFDEKEWKRLMEISQKKSSMALVELYRFYASMREKVKGREIPIPKEFSERYRQVKQLKNDNEILKEFNQFEIPRTYFNPYTQRPIIPGSSLKGSLRTGYLSGIRREFPEKEKIKDKKSDELEEILLGGKMGTDPFRFFKVSDFES
;
A
#
# COMPACT_ATOMS: atom_id res chain seq x y z
N MET A 1 8.28 -4.14 -32.57
CA MET A 1 7.07 -3.32 -32.65
C MET A 1 6.81 -2.75 -31.26
N ILE A 2 6.51 -1.47 -31.15
CA ILE A 2 6.26 -0.78 -29.87
C ILE A 2 4.81 -0.31 -29.87
N TYR A 3 4.11 -0.55 -28.77
CA TYR A 3 2.73 -0.12 -28.58
C TYR A 3 2.66 0.83 -27.40
N ASN A 4 2.01 1.98 -27.59
CA ASN A 4 1.74 2.93 -26.52
C ASN A 4 0.36 2.64 -25.94
N ILE A 5 0.30 2.39 -24.64
CA ILE A 5 -0.93 2.05 -23.92
C ILE A 5 -1.22 3.17 -22.93
N LYS A 6 -2.47 3.63 -22.89
CA LYS A 6 -2.96 4.53 -21.86
C LYS A 6 -3.90 3.76 -20.93
N LEU A 7 -3.55 3.72 -19.65
CA LEU A 7 -4.36 3.04 -18.64
C LEU A 7 -5.32 4.03 -17.98
N HIS A 8 -6.58 3.65 -17.89
CA HIS A 8 -7.62 4.40 -17.18
C HIS A 8 -8.13 3.55 -16.02
N VAL A 9 -8.00 4.07 -14.80
CA VAL A 9 -8.44 3.39 -13.58
C VAL A 9 -9.93 3.66 -13.38
N LEU A 10 -10.76 2.60 -13.41
CA LEU A 10 -12.22 2.69 -13.27
C LEU A 10 -12.70 2.43 -11.83
N THR A 11 -11.89 1.73 -11.04
CA THR A 11 -12.15 1.37 -9.64
C THR A 11 -10.86 1.51 -8.84
N PRO A 12 -10.90 1.64 -7.50
CA PRO A 12 -9.68 1.63 -6.69
C PRO A 12 -8.81 0.39 -7.00
N ILE A 13 -7.51 0.61 -7.18
CA ILE A 13 -6.52 -0.43 -7.41
C ILE A 13 -5.44 -0.29 -6.34
N HIS A 14 -5.05 -1.41 -5.76
CA HIS A 14 -3.91 -1.52 -4.86
C HIS A 14 -2.92 -2.54 -5.42
N ILE A 15 -1.65 -2.14 -5.53
CA ILE A 15 -0.56 -3.03 -5.89
C ILE A 15 0.37 -3.10 -4.70
N GLY A 16 0.42 -4.26 -4.03
CA GLY A 16 1.22 -4.43 -2.81
C GLY A 16 2.71 -4.23 -3.04
N CYS A 17 3.38 -3.68 -2.04
CA CYS A 17 4.84 -3.50 -2.01
C CYS A 17 5.47 -3.85 -0.66
N ASP A 18 4.76 -4.61 0.18
CA ASP A 18 5.18 -5.01 1.53
C ASP A 18 5.59 -3.84 2.46
N GLU A 19 5.13 -2.62 2.14
CA GLU A 19 5.28 -1.45 2.99
C GLU A 19 3.92 -0.95 3.47
N SER A 20 3.88 -0.41 4.68
CA SER A 20 2.72 0.27 5.25
C SER A 20 3.12 1.63 5.84
N TYR A 21 2.17 2.55 5.91
CA TYR A 21 2.40 3.83 6.61
C TYR A 21 2.52 3.58 8.10
N LYS A 22 3.68 3.94 8.67
CA LYS A 22 3.94 3.72 10.09
C LYS A 22 3.27 4.79 10.95
N PRO A 23 2.72 4.44 12.12
CA PRO A 23 2.18 5.39 13.09
C PRO A 23 3.10 6.57 13.45
N THR A 24 4.41 6.39 13.28
CA THR A 24 5.46 7.38 13.55
C THR A 24 5.74 8.34 12.38
N GLU A 25 5.17 8.09 11.20
CA GLU A 25 5.52 8.79 9.95
C GLU A 25 4.31 9.49 9.32
N PHE A 26 3.15 9.49 10.00
CA PHE A 26 2.00 10.25 9.54
C PHE A 26 1.18 10.88 10.67
N VAL A 27 0.43 11.92 10.30
CA VAL A 27 -0.65 12.48 11.10
C VAL A 27 -1.90 12.60 10.22
N ILE A 28 -3.08 12.48 10.81
CA ILE A 28 -4.35 12.67 10.10
C ILE A 28 -4.97 13.99 10.50
N ASP A 29 -5.12 14.88 9.52
CA ASP A 29 -6.00 16.04 9.60
C ASP A 29 -7.43 15.55 9.35
N SER A 30 -8.18 15.40 10.43
CA SER A 30 -9.57 14.91 10.38
C SER A 30 -10.55 15.95 9.87
N ASP A 31 -10.17 17.23 9.85
CA ASP A 31 -11.03 18.32 9.37
C ASP A 31 -10.94 18.41 7.84
N LYS A 32 -9.75 18.17 7.28
CA LYS A 32 -9.50 18.13 5.84
C LYS A 32 -9.62 16.73 5.21
N ASN A 33 -9.91 15.69 5.99
CA ASN A 33 -9.85 14.29 5.56
C ASN A 33 -8.57 13.98 4.78
N THR A 34 -7.43 14.29 5.39
CA THR A 34 -6.12 14.16 4.75
C THR A 34 -5.13 13.47 5.68
N LEU A 35 -4.40 12.50 5.14
CA LEU A 35 -3.22 11.92 5.77
C LEU A 35 -1.99 12.73 5.34
N ILE A 36 -1.24 13.24 6.30
CA ILE A 36 0.01 13.96 6.07
C ILE A 36 1.15 13.00 6.40
N HIS A 37 1.82 12.48 5.37
CA HIS A 37 2.99 11.60 5.51
C HIS A 37 4.26 12.45 5.54
N PHE A 38 5.09 12.28 6.55
CA PHE A 38 6.26 13.13 6.79
C PHE A 38 7.51 12.31 7.10
N ASN A 39 8.67 12.95 6.95
CA ASN A 39 9.94 12.38 7.38
C ASN A 39 10.09 12.57 8.89
N LEU A 40 10.22 11.47 9.65
CA LEU A 40 10.33 11.50 11.11
C LEU A 40 11.49 12.37 11.59
N TRP A 41 12.67 12.30 10.94
CA TRP A 41 13.86 13.06 11.34
C TRP A 41 13.65 14.57 11.15
N GLN A 42 13.07 14.99 10.04
CA GLN A 42 12.73 16.40 9.81
C GLN A 42 11.63 16.88 10.78
N PHE A 43 10.71 15.99 11.17
CA PHE A 43 9.64 16.34 12.09
C PHE A 43 10.14 16.50 13.53
N ILE A 44 11.09 15.70 13.99
CA ILE A 44 11.64 15.87 15.35
C ILE A 44 12.62 17.06 15.46
N GLU A 45 13.22 17.49 14.35
CA GLU A 45 14.10 18.68 14.32
C GLU A 45 13.38 19.98 14.69
N ILE A 46 12.07 20.06 14.46
CA ILE A 46 11.28 21.26 14.76
C ILE A 46 10.75 21.30 16.20
N PHE A 47 11.05 20.29 17.02
CA PHE A 47 10.53 20.19 18.39
C PHE A 47 11.26 21.14 19.34
N ASP A 48 10.49 21.79 20.20
CA ASP A 48 11.04 22.47 21.37
C ASP A 48 11.36 21.48 22.52
N GLU A 49 11.97 21.98 23.60
CA GLU A 49 12.36 21.15 24.75
C GLU A 49 11.16 20.44 25.40
N LYS A 50 9.98 21.07 25.42
CA LYS A 50 8.76 20.50 26.02
C LYS A 50 8.20 19.38 25.15
N GLU A 51 8.19 19.59 23.83
CA GLU A 51 7.74 18.61 22.83
C GLU A 51 8.66 17.38 22.81
N TRP A 52 9.97 17.60 22.89
CA TRP A 52 10.95 16.54 23.04
C TRP A 52 10.73 15.72 24.32
N LYS A 53 10.59 16.40 25.46
CA LYS A 53 10.32 15.73 26.74
C LYS A 53 9.03 14.92 26.67
N ARG A 54 7.98 15.48 26.06
CA ARG A 54 6.70 14.80 25.89
C ARG A 54 6.81 13.54 25.04
N LEU A 55 7.54 13.60 23.92
CA LEU A 55 7.78 12.41 23.08
C LEU A 55 8.54 11.34 23.86
N MET A 56 9.58 11.71 24.61
CA MET A 56 10.36 10.80 25.45
C MET A 56 9.52 10.13 26.55
N GLU A 57 8.61 10.87 27.19
CA GLU A 57 7.67 10.31 28.16
C GLU A 57 6.74 9.28 27.52
N ILE A 58 6.26 9.54 26.29
CA ILE A 58 5.40 8.60 25.56
C ILE A 58 6.20 7.34 25.18
N SER A 59 7.42 7.49 24.67
CA SER A 59 8.24 6.36 24.20
C SER A 59 8.69 5.42 25.31
N GLN A 60 8.78 5.90 26.55
CA GLN A 60 9.16 5.09 27.71
C GLN A 60 8.00 4.23 28.26
N LYS A 61 6.76 4.45 27.81
CA LYS A 61 5.59 3.69 28.25
C LYS A 61 5.60 2.30 27.63
N LYS A 62 5.47 1.27 28.48
CA LYS A 62 5.38 -0.14 28.08
C LYS A 62 3.95 -0.66 27.89
N SER A 63 2.99 0.24 27.70
CA SER A 63 1.56 -0.09 27.48
C SER A 63 1.14 0.31 26.06
N SER A 64 0.15 -0.38 25.50
CA SER A 64 -0.44 -0.05 24.21
C SER A 64 -1.05 1.37 24.19
N MET A 65 -1.38 1.93 25.36
CA MET A 65 -1.75 3.34 25.52
C MET A 65 -0.73 4.32 24.93
N ALA A 66 0.56 3.95 24.88
CA ALA A 66 1.61 4.77 24.26
C ALA A 66 1.28 5.12 22.81
N LEU A 67 0.66 4.19 22.07
CA LEU A 67 0.27 4.39 20.66
C LEU A 67 -0.85 5.43 20.53
N VAL A 68 -1.86 5.37 21.40
CA VAL A 68 -2.95 6.34 21.43
C VAL A 68 -2.42 7.73 21.83
N GLU A 69 -1.53 7.79 22.81
CA GLU A 69 -0.88 9.04 23.21
C GLU A 69 0.01 9.61 22.11
N LEU A 70 0.73 8.78 21.35
CA LEU A 70 1.48 9.19 20.18
C LEU A 70 0.57 9.84 19.13
N TYR A 71 -0.56 9.20 18.80
CA TYR A 71 -1.54 9.77 17.87
C TYR A 71 -2.12 11.09 18.36
N ARG A 72 -2.43 11.22 19.66
CA ARG A 72 -2.91 12.48 20.25
C ARG A 72 -1.83 13.56 20.16
N PHE A 73 -0.58 13.23 20.46
CA PHE A 73 0.55 14.16 20.41
C PHE A 73 0.80 14.64 18.98
N TYR A 74 0.90 13.73 17.99
CA TYR A 74 1.09 14.12 16.59
C TYR A 74 -0.08 14.93 16.05
N ALA A 75 -1.33 14.58 16.40
CA ALA A 75 -2.49 15.37 16.04
C ALA A 75 -2.49 16.79 16.62
N SER A 76 -1.89 16.99 17.80
CA SER A 76 -1.71 18.33 18.40
C SER A 76 -0.65 19.16 17.68
N MET A 77 0.28 18.49 16.99
CA MET A 77 1.38 19.08 16.24
C MET A 77 1.06 19.28 14.75
N ARG A 78 -0.15 18.93 14.29
CA ARG A 78 -0.50 18.87 12.86
C ARG A 78 -0.19 20.16 12.09
N GLU A 79 -0.35 21.33 12.72
CA GLU A 79 -0.11 22.63 12.08
C GLU A 79 1.39 22.90 11.82
N LYS A 80 2.26 22.22 12.57
CA LYS A 80 3.72 22.29 12.43
C LYS A 80 4.27 21.23 11.47
N VAL A 81 3.52 20.15 11.23
CA VAL A 81 3.95 19.05 10.36
C VAL A 81 3.99 19.52 8.92
N LYS A 82 5.12 19.28 8.26
CA LYS A 82 5.25 19.43 6.81
C LYS A 82 5.48 18.05 6.21
N GLY A 83 4.69 17.73 5.19
CA GLY A 83 4.73 16.41 4.58
C GLY A 83 3.89 16.36 3.32
N ARG A 84 3.83 15.18 2.72
CA ARG A 84 2.97 14.91 1.58
C ARG A 84 1.55 14.70 2.07
N GLU A 85 0.64 15.48 1.51
CA GLU A 85 -0.80 15.34 1.73
C GLU A 85 -1.39 14.27 0.80
N ILE A 86 -2.15 13.36 1.40
CA ILE A 86 -2.84 12.27 0.72
C ILE A 86 -4.32 12.32 1.15
N PRO A 87 -5.25 12.59 0.23
CA PRO A 87 -6.68 12.55 0.53
C PRO A 87 -7.08 11.16 1.04
N ILE A 88 -7.91 11.13 2.08
CA ILE A 88 -8.44 9.89 2.66
C ILE A 88 -9.98 9.94 2.69
N PRO A 89 -10.65 8.78 2.68
CA PRO A 89 -12.09 8.72 2.90
C PRO A 89 -12.47 9.27 4.28
N LYS A 90 -13.64 9.90 4.38
CA LYS A 90 -14.14 10.49 5.63
C LYS A 90 -14.26 9.46 6.75
N GLU A 91 -14.68 8.25 6.39
CA GLU A 91 -14.81 7.09 7.28
C GLU A 91 -13.47 6.74 7.93
N PHE A 92 -12.36 6.93 7.21
CA PHE A 92 -11.02 6.71 7.73
C PHE A 92 -10.67 7.75 8.81
N SER A 93 -10.99 9.03 8.57
CA SER A 93 -10.83 10.10 9.56
C SER A 93 -11.73 9.91 10.79
N GLU A 94 -12.95 9.38 10.61
CA GLU A 94 -13.85 9.03 11.71
C GLU A 94 -13.29 7.88 12.55
N ARG A 95 -12.79 6.82 11.92
CA ARG A 95 -12.14 5.70 12.62
C ARG A 95 -10.89 6.18 13.39
N TYR A 96 -10.07 7.04 12.80
CA TYR A 96 -8.92 7.64 13.50
C TYR A 96 -9.33 8.45 14.74
N ARG A 97 -10.44 9.20 14.67
CA ARG A 97 -10.99 9.91 15.84
C ARG A 97 -11.40 8.96 16.96
N GLN A 98 -11.99 7.81 16.62
CA GLN A 98 -12.36 6.77 17.59
C GLN A 98 -11.12 6.13 18.24
N VAL A 99 -10.10 5.76 17.44
CA VAL A 99 -8.84 5.18 17.94
C VAL A 99 -8.16 6.11 18.95
N LYS A 100 -8.17 7.43 18.71
CA LYS A 100 -7.66 8.43 19.65
C LYS A 100 -8.41 8.50 20.98
N GLN A 101 -9.61 7.93 21.10
CA GLN A 101 -10.42 7.97 22.33
C GLN A 101 -10.34 6.67 23.14
N LEU A 102 -9.71 5.63 22.61
CA LEU A 102 -9.55 4.34 23.28
C LEU A 102 -8.81 4.49 24.61
N LYS A 103 -9.23 3.67 25.59
CA LYS A 103 -8.65 3.64 26.94
C LYS A 103 -8.31 2.23 27.43
N ASN A 104 -8.77 1.20 26.72
CA ASN A 104 -8.61 -0.20 27.10
C ASN A 104 -7.47 -0.83 26.28
N ASP A 105 -6.48 -1.42 26.96
CA ASP A 105 -5.28 -1.94 26.30
C ASP A 105 -5.57 -3.05 25.27
N ASN A 106 -6.57 -3.91 25.51
CA ASN A 106 -6.95 -4.98 24.57
C ASN A 106 -7.63 -4.42 23.30
N GLU A 107 -8.51 -3.42 23.48
CA GLU A 107 -9.15 -2.74 22.35
C GLU A 107 -8.12 -1.98 21.52
N ILE A 108 -7.16 -1.32 22.16
CA ILE A 108 -6.07 -0.61 21.48
C ILE A 108 -5.27 -1.58 20.62
N LEU A 109 -4.80 -2.70 21.18
CA LEU A 109 -4.02 -3.68 20.41
C LEU A 109 -4.80 -4.23 19.22
N LYS A 110 -6.08 -4.56 19.43
CA LYS A 110 -6.96 -5.04 18.36
C LYS A 110 -7.12 -4.00 17.26
N GLU A 111 -7.44 -2.75 17.60
CA GLU A 111 -7.64 -1.69 16.62
C GLU A 111 -6.35 -1.41 15.85
N PHE A 112 -5.20 -1.26 16.52
CA PHE A 112 -3.94 -0.96 15.85
C PHE A 112 -3.49 -2.08 14.89
N ASN A 113 -3.71 -3.35 15.23
CA ASN A 113 -3.48 -4.47 14.31
C ASN A 113 -4.38 -4.42 13.07
N GLN A 114 -5.56 -3.81 13.17
CA GLN A 114 -6.51 -3.64 12.06
C GLN A 114 -6.43 -2.25 11.39
N PHE A 115 -5.55 -1.38 11.88
CA PHE A 115 -5.37 0.00 11.42
C PHE A 115 -4.09 0.16 10.59
N GLU A 116 -3.51 -0.94 10.13
CA GLU A 116 -2.40 -0.89 9.18
C GLU A 116 -2.89 -0.32 7.84
N ILE A 117 -2.13 0.63 7.30
CA ILE A 117 -2.43 1.27 6.03
C ILE A 117 -1.37 0.81 5.02
N PRO A 118 -1.66 -0.24 4.22
CA PRO A 118 -0.70 -0.72 3.24
C PRO A 118 -0.47 0.33 2.15
N ARG A 119 0.79 0.52 1.79
CA ARG A 119 1.20 1.39 0.69
C ARG A 119 1.02 0.64 -0.62
N THR A 120 0.52 1.33 -1.63
CA THR A 120 0.61 0.83 -3.00
C THR A 120 2.03 1.07 -3.52
N TYR A 121 2.50 0.22 -4.42
CA TYR A 121 3.80 0.32 -5.07
C TYR A 121 4.04 1.74 -5.59
N PHE A 122 5.23 2.28 -5.31
CA PHE A 122 5.54 3.68 -5.49
C PHE A 122 7.00 3.88 -5.89
N ASN A 123 7.29 5.02 -6.50
CA ASN A 123 8.65 5.44 -6.82
C ASN A 123 9.37 5.88 -5.53
N PRO A 124 10.52 5.30 -5.14
CA PRO A 124 11.19 5.68 -3.90
C PRO A 124 11.72 7.13 -3.92
N TYR A 125 11.99 7.70 -5.09
CA TYR A 125 12.51 9.05 -5.23
C TYR A 125 11.41 10.11 -5.26
N THR A 126 10.34 9.89 -6.03
CA THR A 126 9.24 10.86 -6.15
C THR A 126 8.13 10.61 -5.11
N GLN A 127 8.17 9.46 -4.44
CA GLN A 127 7.14 8.92 -3.55
C GLN A 127 5.80 8.66 -4.24
N ARG A 128 5.64 8.89 -5.54
CA ARG A 128 4.35 8.76 -6.25
C ARG A 128 4.01 7.30 -6.56
N PRO A 129 2.73 6.91 -6.54
CA PRO A 129 2.30 5.58 -6.98
C PRO A 129 2.76 5.26 -8.40
N ILE A 130 3.16 4.01 -8.62
CA ILE A 130 3.53 3.46 -9.93
C ILE A 130 2.69 2.21 -10.15
N ILE A 131 2.30 1.95 -11.40
CA ILE A 131 1.80 0.63 -11.79
C ILE A 131 2.96 -0.13 -12.45
N PRO A 132 3.53 -1.16 -11.77
CA PRO A 132 4.63 -1.92 -12.33
C PRO A 132 4.21 -2.65 -13.60
N GLY A 133 5.08 -2.63 -14.60
CA GLY A 133 4.90 -3.37 -15.85
C GLY A 133 4.79 -4.87 -15.60
N SER A 134 5.42 -5.38 -14.55
CA SER A 134 5.28 -6.78 -14.11
C SER A 134 3.84 -7.12 -13.67
N SER A 135 3.19 -6.25 -12.89
CA SER A 135 1.80 -6.42 -12.47
C SER A 135 0.84 -6.39 -13.66
N LEU A 136 1.01 -5.42 -14.57
CA LEU A 136 0.19 -5.34 -15.78
C LEU A 136 0.42 -6.55 -16.68
N LYS A 137 1.69 -6.95 -16.88
CA LYS A 137 2.05 -8.14 -17.66
C LYS A 137 1.43 -9.41 -17.08
N GLY A 138 1.42 -9.56 -15.75
CA GLY A 138 0.74 -10.66 -15.07
C GLY A 138 -0.75 -10.70 -15.39
N SER A 139 -1.45 -9.56 -15.28
CA SER A 139 -2.88 -9.49 -15.60
C SER A 139 -3.19 -9.81 -17.08
N LEU A 140 -2.37 -9.30 -18.01
CA LEU A 140 -2.49 -9.59 -19.43
C LEU A 140 -2.22 -11.08 -19.73
N ARG A 141 -1.23 -11.66 -19.06
CA ARG A 141 -0.93 -13.09 -19.16
C ARG A 141 -2.11 -13.95 -18.74
N THR A 142 -2.70 -13.65 -17.58
CA THR A 142 -3.90 -14.37 -17.10
C THR A 142 -5.07 -14.24 -18.07
N GLY A 143 -5.33 -13.04 -18.60
CA GLY A 143 -6.37 -12.82 -19.60
C GLY A 143 -6.15 -13.62 -20.89
N TYR A 144 -4.91 -13.62 -21.40
CA TYR A 144 -4.52 -14.37 -22.59
C TYR A 144 -4.64 -15.88 -22.40
N LEU A 145 -4.13 -16.40 -21.28
CA LEU A 145 -4.26 -17.82 -20.91
C LEU A 145 -5.72 -18.26 -20.81
N SER A 146 -6.58 -17.43 -20.23
CA SER A 146 -8.03 -17.69 -20.15
C SER A 146 -8.67 -17.81 -21.55
N GLY A 147 -8.25 -16.94 -22.49
CA GLY A 147 -8.65 -17.01 -23.90
C GLY A 147 -8.22 -18.31 -24.56
N ILE A 148 -6.92 -18.63 -24.53
CA ILE A 148 -6.38 -19.88 -25.11
C ILE A 148 -7.09 -21.09 -24.52
N ARG A 149 -7.23 -21.14 -23.19
CA ARG A 149 -7.86 -22.26 -22.49
C ARG A 149 -9.28 -22.55 -23.00
N ARG A 150 -10.04 -21.51 -23.38
CA ARG A 150 -11.40 -21.66 -23.90
C ARG A 150 -11.42 -22.36 -25.27
N GLU A 151 -10.45 -22.01 -26.11
CA GLU A 151 -10.30 -22.49 -27.49
C GLU A 151 -9.45 -23.76 -27.59
N PHE A 152 -8.83 -24.20 -26.48
CA PHE A 152 -7.94 -25.35 -26.47
C PHE A 152 -8.70 -26.64 -26.85
N PRO A 153 -8.29 -27.34 -27.92
CA PRO A 153 -9.05 -28.46 -28.48
C PRO A 153 -9.03 -29.70 -27.57
N GLU A 154 -7.92 -29.94 -26.89
CA GLU A 154 -7.71 -31.14 -26.07
C GLU A 154 -8.03 -30.87 -24.59
N LYS A 155 -9.29 -30.56 -24.29
CA LYS A 155 -9.72 -30.16 -22.94
C LYS A 155 -9.40 -31.18 -21.85
N GLU A 156 -9.37 -32.46 -22.17
CA GLU A 156 -8.99 -33.51 -21.21
C GLU A 156 -7.50 -33.43 -20.82
N LYS A 157 -6.60 -32.91 -21.67
CA LYS A 157 -5.16 -32.76 -21.34
C LYS A 157 -4.90 -31.69 -20.28
N ILE A 158 -5.79 -30.70 -20.19
CA ILE A 158 -5.69 -29.56 -19.27
C ILE A 158 -6.60 -29.69 -18.04
N LYS A 159 -7.42 -30.74 -18.00
CA LYS A 159 -8.31 -31.05 -16.89
C LYS A 159 -7.48 -31.50 -15.68
N ASP A 160 -7.83 -30.99 -14.50
CA ASP A 160 -7.20 -31.31 -13.21
C ASP A 160 -5.68 -31.04 -13.15
N LYS A 161 -5.15 -30.19 -14.04
CA LYS A 161 -3.76 -29.75 -14.01
C LYS A 161 -3.52 -28.66 -12.98
N LYS A 162 -2.35 -28.71 -12.35
CA LYS A 162 -1.84 -27.62 -11.50
C LYS A 162 -1.60 -26.37 -12.35
N SER A 163 -1.62 -25.19 -11.73
CA SER A 163 -1.49 -23.91 -12.43
C SER A 163 -0.25 -23.87 -13.33
N ASP A 164 0.91 -24.23 -12.80
CA ASP A 164 2.17 -24.16 -13.54
C ASP A 164 2.17 -25.12 -14.75
N GLU A 165 1.71 -26.36 -14.56
CA GLU A 165 1.59 -27.35 -15.65
C GLU A 165 0.58 -26.90 -16.72
N LEU A 166 -0.52 -26.29 -16.29
CA LEU A 166 -1.53 -25.74 -17.19
C LEU A 166 -0.94 -24.62 -18.05
N GLU A 167 -0.19 -23.70 -17.46
CA GLU A 167 0.48 -22.63 -18.18
C GLU A 167 1.50 -23.17 -19.18
N GLU A 168 2.32 -24.16 -18.78
CA GLU A 168 3.31 -24.78 -19.66
C GLU A 168 2.63 -25.42 -20.89
N ILE A 169 1.52 -26.12 -20.68
CA ILE A 169 0.75 -26.75 -21.77
C ILE A 169 0.14 -25.70 -22.70
N LEU A 170 -0.51 -24.67 -22.14
CA LEU A 170 -1.22 -23.65 -22.92
C LEU A 170 -0.27 -22.75 -23.70
N LEU A 171 0.91 -22.47 -23.17
CA LEU A 171 1.92 -21.63 -23.82
C LEU A 171 2.94 -22.43 -24.62
N GLY A 172 2.90 -23.76 -24.55
CA GLY A 172 3.81 -24.65 -25.26
C GLY A 172 5.27 -24.51 -24.81
N GLY A 173 5.52 -24.11 -23.56
CA GLY A 173 6.87 -23.81 -23.10
C GLY A 173 7.01 -23.61 -21.60
N LYS A 174 8.23 -23.82 -21.11
CA LYS A 174 8.65 -23.53 -19.72
C LYS A 174 9.33 -22.17 -19.67
N MET A 175 9.86 -21.75 -18.52
CA MET A 175 10.58 -20.46 -18.36
C MET A 175 11.45 -20.05 -19.56
N GLY A 176 12.31 -20.94 -20.05
CA GLY A 176 13.22 -20.65 -21.17
C GLY A 176 12.55 -20.57 -22.54
N THR A 177 11.41 -21.22 -22.74
CA THR A 177 10.68 -21.28 -24.02
C THR A 177 9.36 -20.52 -24.00
N ASP A 178 9.04 -19.86 -22.89
CA ASP A 178 7.80 -19.11 -22.71
C ASP A 178 7.73 -17.89 -23.66
N PRO A 179 6.67 -17.75 -24.47
CA PRO A 179 6.52 -16.64 -25.41
C PRO A 179 6.44 -15.27 -24.72
N PHE A 180 5.94 -15.18 -23.48
CA PHE A 180 5.91 -13.93 -22.71
C PHE A 180 7.30 -13.42 -22.36
N ARG A 181 8.38 -14.19 -22.54
CA ARG A 181 9.75 -13.67 -22.40
C ARG A 181 10.03 -12.51 -23.37
N PHE A 182 9.40 -12.53 -24.54
CA PHE A 182 9.53 -11.51 -25.58
C PHE A 182 8.56 -10.34 -25.38
N PHE A 183 7.49 -10.53 -24.60
CA PHE A 183 6.56 -9.48 -24.25
C PHE A 183 7.11 -8.64 -23.09
N LYS A 184 7.49 -7.39 -23.38
CA LYS A 184 8.01 -6.45 -22.39
C LYS A 184 6.98 -5.35 -22.15
N VAL A 185 6.74 -5.06 -20.88
CA VAL A 185 5.83 -4.01 -20.43
C VAL A 185 6.65 -3.11 -19.52
N SER A 186 6.72 -1.83 -19.84
CA SER A 186 7.35 -0.82 -18.99
C SER A 186 6.47 -0.46 -17.82
N ASP A 187 7.06 0.14 -16.79
CA ASP A 187 6.31 0.71 -15.68
C ASP A 187 5.50 1.92 -16.14
N PHE A 188 4.36 2.14 -15.49
CA PHE A 188 3.47 3.25 -15.75
C PHE A 188 3.63 4.27 -14.62
N GLU A 189 4.26 5.39 -14.96
CA GLU A 189 4.42 6.54 -14.07
C GLU A 189 3.55 7.71 -14.58
N SER A 190 3.07 8.53 -13.64
CA SER A 190 2.24 9.72 -13.88
C SER A 190 3.03 11.02 -13.89
#